data_AF-A0A8H8CZ23-F1
#
_entry.id   AF-A0A8H8CZ23-F1
#
_cell.length_a   1.000
_cell.length_b   1.000
_cell.length_c   1.000
_cell.angle_alpha   90.00
_cell.angle_beta   90.00
_cell.angle_gamma   90.00
#
_symmetry.space_group_name_H-M   'P 1'
#
loop_
_entity.id
_entity.type
_entity.pdbx_description
1 polymer ?
#
loop_
_entity_poly.entity_id
_entity_poly.type
_entity_poly.pdbx_seq_one_letter_code
_entity_poly.pdbx_strand_id
1 'polypeptide(L)'
;MVNYRGTGPETIVEQVQIIDLENAAYLPKGRCIKGMLAGNDSWRSPESHFKGELNKPSDIFSFAAVCIYAMLGQVIFGADEDLQKHESQGAFPHVIRLQRQVSFFGDREGLNGLMTHVGDEGVNCQVLGFLWDDRVADYHSYKPFSEWPNVTDDEFKDLIRRMTNLDPQKRATAREVLEHPWFAGCEIY
;
A
#
# COMPACT_ATOMS: atom_id res chain seq x y z
N MET A 1 1.10 -18.95 -4.42
CA MET A 1 1.09 -20.35 -3.96
C MET A 1 2.23 -20.55 -2.99
N VAL A 2 1.97 -21.22 -1.87
CA VAL A 2 2.97 -21.47 -0.82
C VAL A 2 3.02 -22.98 -0.60
N ASN A 3 4.20 -23.57 -0.78
CA ASN A 3 4.47 -24.95 -0.39
C ASN A 3 5.09 -24.91 1.00
N TYR A 4 4.52 -25.67 1.93
CA TYR A 4 4.96 -25.73 3.31
C TYR A 4 4.84 -27.15 3.86
N ARG A 5 5.63 -27.45 4.88
CA ARG A 5 5.55 -28.70 5.64
C ARG A 5 5.36 -28.41 7.13
N GLY A 6 4.84 -29.40 7.86
CA GLY A 6 4.50 -29.26 9.27
C GLY A 6 3.15 -28.54 9.49
N THR A 7 2.75 -28.43 10.75
CA THR A 7 1.52 -27.74 11.16
C THR A 7 1.75 -26.93 12.42
N GLY A 8 1.16 -25.74 12.51
CA GLY A 8 1.27 -24.89 13.70
C GLY A 8 2.66 -24.26 13.81
N PRO A 9 3.27 -24.19 15.02
CA PRO A 9 4.57 -23.55 15.24
C PRO A 9 5.74 -24.16 14.45
N GLU A 10 5.59 -25.41 13.98
CA GLU A 10 6.60 -26.12 13.21
C GLU A 10 6.44 -25.95 11.68
N THR A 11 5.58 -25.01 11.25
CA THR A 11 5.36 -24.75 9.83
C THR A 11 6.64 -24.18 9.20
N ILE A 12 7.20 -24.91 8.25
CA ILE A 12 8.34 -24.48 7.45
C ILE A 12 7.86 -24.18 6.04
N VAL A 13 8.05 -22.94 5.60
CA VAL A 13 7.80 -22.53 4.22
C VAL A 13 8.96 -23.02 3.35
N GLU A 14 8.66 -23.86 2.36
CA GLU A 14 9.66 -24.44 1.47
C GLU A 14 9.78 -23.66 0.17
N GLN A 15 8.65 -23.16 -0.35
CA GLN A 15 8.63 -22.42 -1.62
C GLN A 15 7.47 -21.43 -1.66
N VAL A 16 7.71 -20.26 -2.25
CA VAL A 16 6.69 -19.26 -2.57
C VAL A 16 6.74 -18.95 -4.06
N GLN A 17 5.58 -18.93 -4.70
CA GLN A 17 5.43 -18.56 -6.11
C GLN A 17 4.29 -17.57 -6.29
N ILE A 18 4.53 -16.51 -7.07
CA ILE A 18 3.48 -15.60 -7.53
C ILE A 18 2.58 -16.38 -8.50
N ILE A 19 1.27 -16.25 -8.32
CA ILE A 19 0.25 -16.88 -9.15
C ILE A 19 -0.74 -15.81 -9.62
N ASP A 20 -1.77 -16.25 -10.33
CA ASP A 20 -2.87 -15.39 -10.76
C ASP A 20 -2.41 -14.23 -11.67
N LEU A 21 -1.76 -14.62 -12.77
CA LEU A 21 -1.14 -13.72 -13.73
C LEU A 21 -2.13 -13.21 -14.80
N GLU A 22 -3.44 -13.38 -14.59
CA GLU A 22 -4.47 -13.02 -15.58
C GLU A 22 -4.54 -11.51 -15.85
N ASN A 23 -4.21 -10.69 -14.85
CA ASN A 23 -4.12 -9.24 -14.95
C ASN A 23 -2.67 -8.75 -15.06
N ALA A 24 -1.70 -9.65 -15.23
CA ALA A 24 -0.30 -9.28 -15.41
C ALA A 24 -0.08 -8.67 -16.80
N ALA A 25 0.71 -7.61 -16.86
CA ALA A 25 1.06 -6.96 -18.11
C ALA A 25 2.57 -6.71 -18.17
N TYR A 26 3.17 -7.00 -19.33
CA TYR A 26 4.52 -6.57 -19.61
C TYR A 26 4.53 -5.07 -19.94
N LEU A 27 5.22 -4.28 -19.12
CA LEU A 27 5.39 -2.84 -19.33
C LEU A 27 6.85 -2.54 -19.72
N PRO A 28 7.10 -2.12 -20.98
CA PRO A 28 8.39 -1.60 -21.39
C PRO A 28 8.81 -0.40 -20.54
N LYS A 29 10.11 -0.09 -20.53
CA LYS A 29 10.64 1.04 -19.76
C LYS A 29 9.92 2.34 -20.15
N GLY A 30 9.45 3.08 -19.15
CA GLY A 30 8.71 4.34 -19.34
C GLY A 30 7.26 4.19 -19.80
N ARG A 31 6.71 2.97 -19.78
CA ARG A 31 5.29 2.72 -20.08
C ARG A 31 4.50 2.42 -18.81
N CYS A 32 3.22 2.78 -18.84
CA CYS A 32 2.25 2.57 -17.78
C CYS A 32 0.91 2.10 -18.37
N ILE A 33 0.01 1.63 -17.50
CA ILE A 33 -1.40 1.39 -17.79
C ILE A 33 -2.19 2.53 -17.15
N LYS A 34 -3.09 3.19 -17.89
CA LYS A 34 -3.93 4.27 -17.38
C LYS A 34 -5.41 3.95 -17.64
N GLY A 35 -6.30 4.38 -16.75
CA GLY A 35 -7.75 4.20 -16.93
C GLY A 35 -8.32 2.89 -16.36
N MET A 36 -7.47 1.95 -15.92
CA MET A 36 -7.88 0.66 -15.37
C MET A 36 -7.99 0.72 -13.83
N LEU A 37 -9.02 0.10 -13.27
CA LEU A 37 -9.08 -0.22 -11.84
C LEU A 37 -8.51 -1.61 -11.60
N ALA A 38 -7.17 -1.69 -11.54
CA ALA A 38 -6.47 -2.97 -11.39
C ALA A 38 -6.39 -3.42 -9.92
N GLY A 39 -6.25 -4.74 -9.75
CA GLY A 39 -6.00 -5.39 -8.46
C GLY A 39 -7.22 -5.41 -7.53
N ASN A 40 -7.05 -6.04 -6.38
CA ASN A 40 -8.06 -6.09 -5.33
C ASN A 40 -8.02 -4.84 -4.45
N ASP A 41 -9.19 -4.33 -4.06
CA ASP A 41 -9.36 -3.08 -3.31
C ASP A 41 -8.53 -3.01 -2.02
N SER A 42 -8.34 -4.13 -1.33
CA SER A 42 -7.64 -4.20 -0.04
C SER A 42 -6.12 -4.09 -0.15
N TRP A 43 -5.57 -4.19 -1.37
CA TRP A 43 -4.13 -4.14 -1.63
C TRP A 43 -3.77 -3.02 -2.61
N ARG A 44 -4.75 -2.24 -3.06
CA ARG A 44 -4.58 -1.25 -4.12
C ARG A 44 -3.70 -0.08 -3.68
N SER A 45 -2.93 0.48 -4.62
CA SER A 45 -2.13 1.69 -4.38
C SER A 45 -2.95 2.99 -4.49
N PRO A 46 -2.48 4.11 -3.91
CA PRO A 46 -3.19 5.38 -3.94
C PRO A 46 -3.52 5.86 -5.35
N GLU A 47 -2.54 5.86 -6.27
CA GLU A 47 -2.72 6.28 -7.66
C GLU A 47 -3.72 5.41 -8.43
N SER A 48 -3.88 4.14 -8.02
CA SER A 48 -4.81 3.21 -8.63
C SER A 48 -6.26 3.50 -8.29
N HIS A 49 -6.56 4.13 -7.14
CA HIS A 49 -7.92 4.58 -6.82
C HIS A 49 -8.43 5.66 -7.79
N PHE A 50 -7.52 6.38 -8.44
CA PHE A 50 -7.82 7.42 -9.42
C PHE A 50 -7.75 6.93 -10.87
N LYS A 51 -7.59 5.63 -11.11
CA LYS A 51 -7.28 5.09 -12.46
C LYS A 51 -6.08 5.79 -13.11
N GLY A 52 -5.13 6.23 -12.27
CA GLY A 52 -3.92 6.92 -12.69
C GLY A 52 -2.98 6.01 -13.45
N GLU A 53 -1.76 6.48 -13.69
CA GLU A 53 -0.74 5.69 -14.36
C GLU A 53 -0.17 4.60 -13.45
N LEU A 54 -0.41 3.35 -13.82
CA LEU A 54 0.02 2.15 -13.10
C LEU A 54 1.30 1.58 -13.71
N ASN A 55 2.24 1.23 -12.83
CA ASN A 55 3.51 0.61 -13.18
C ASN A 55 4.06 -0.18 -11.97
N LYS A 56 5.32 -0.63 -12.04
CA LYS A 56 5.97 -1.45 -11.00
C LYS A 56 5.83 -0.86 -9.58
N PRO A 57 6.00 0.45 -9.35
CA PRO A 57 5.69 1.09 -8.06
C PRO A 57 4.31 0.74 -7.47
N SER A 58 3.27 0.56 -8.28
CA SER A 58 1.94 0.18 -7.77
C SER A 58 1.98 -1.20 -7.12
N ASP A 59 2.70 -2.17 -7.72
CA ASP A 59 2.90 -3.50 -7.15
C ASP A 59 3.72 -3.46 -5.85
N ILE A 60 4.70 -2.55 -5.75
CA ILE A 60 5.50 -2.38 -4.51
C ILE A 60 4.63 -1.91 -3.35
N PHE A 61 3.69 -0.99 -3.59
CA PHE A 61 2.76 -0.56 -2.56
C PHE A 61 1.86 -1.71 -2.11
N SER A 62 1.32 -2.48 -3.07
CA SER A 62 0.52 -3.66 -2.78
C SER A 62 1.31 -4.69 -1.96
N PHE A 63 2.58 -4.92 -2.31
CA PHE A 63 3.47 -5.80 -1.57
C PHE A 63 3.68 -5.33 -0.13
N ALA A 64 3.83 -4.02 0.11
CA ALA A 64 3.93 -3.49 1.46
C ALA A 64 2.68 -3.76 2.32
N ALA A 65 1.49 -3.61 1.75
CA ALA A 65 0.25 -3.97 2.43
C ALA A 65 0.20 -5.47 2.77
N VAL A 66 0.70 -6.34 1.88
CA VAL A 66 0.85 -7.78 2.15
C VAL A 66 1.87 -8.06 3.24
N CYS A 67 3.01 -7.35 3.29
CA CYS A 67 3.99 -7.47 4.36
C CYS A 67 3.38 -7.11 5.73
N ILE A 68 2.60 -6.03 5.80
CA ILE A 68 1.89 -5.65 7.03
C ILE A 68 0.91 -6.74 7.43
N TYR A 69 0.15 -7.30 6.49
CA TYR A 69 -0.73 -8.43 6.76
C TYR A 69 0.03 -9.65 7.30
N ALA A 70 1.16 -10.01 6.68
CA ALA A 70 1.96 -11.15 7.10
C ALA A 70 2.51 -10.98 8.53
N MET A 71 2.93 -9.76 8.88
CA MET A 71 3.55 -9.48 10.18
C MET A 71 2.54 -9.24 11.29
N LEU A 72 1.39 -8.61 10.98
CA LEU A 72 0.42 -8.17 11.99
C LEU A 72 -0.90 -8.95 11.95
N GLY A 73 -1.13 -9.77 10.93
CA GLY A 73 -2.41 -10.48 10.70
C GLY A 73 -3.56 -9.55 10.29
N GLN A 74 -3.27 -8.33 9.85
CA GLN A 74 -4.27 -7.28 9.60
C GLN A 74 -4.32 -6.88 8.13
N VAL A 75 -5.51 -6.94 7.54
CA VAL A 75 -5.78 -6.37 6.20
C VAL A 75 -6.16 -4.90 6.37
N ILE A 76 -5.17 -4.02 6.43
CA ILE A 76 -5.34 -2.61 6.87
C ILE A 76 -6.28 -1.76 5.99
N PHE A 77 -6.56 -2.18 4.74
CA PHE A 77 -7.55 -1.56 3.84
C PHE A 77 -8.76 -2.45 3.56
N GLY A 78 -8.93 -3.51 4.36
CA GLY A 78 -10.01 -4.48 4.24
C GLY A 78 -11.38 -3.90 4.59
N ALA A 79 -12.43 -4.68 4.32
CA ALA A 79 -13.81 -4.33 4.64
C ALA A 79 -14.17 -4.64 6.11
N ASP A 80 -13.51 -3.95 7.02
CA ASP A 80 -13.76 -4.02 8.46
C ASP A 80 -15.03 -3.24 8.88
N GLU A 81 -15.37 -3.32 10.17
CA GLU A 81 -16.55 -2.66 10.75
C GLU A 81 -16.52 -1.13 10.58
N ASP A 82 -15.33 -0.53 10.62
CA ASP A 82 -15.13 0.90 10.44
C ASP A 82 -15.46 1.33 9.01
N LEU A 83 -14.96 0.59 8.00
CA LEU A 83 -15.33 0.83 6.60
C LEU A 83 -16.84 0.66 6.39
N GLN A 84 -17.42 -0.43 6.88
CA GLN A 84 -18.85 -0.73 6.74
C GLN A 84 -19.72 0.36 7.38
N LYS A 85 -19.30 0.90 8.54
CA LYS A 85 -19.97 2.03 9.19
C LYS A 85 -19.96 3.26 8.29
N HIS A 86 -18.81 3.65 7.74
CA HIS A 86 -18.72 4.79 6.83
C HIS A 86 -19.53 4.57 5.55
N GLU A 87 -19.51 3.36 4.98
CA GLU A 87 -20.33 2.99 3.82
C GLU A 87 -21.83 3.12 4.12
N SER A 88 -22.29 2.67 5.29
CA SER A 88 -23.68 2.81 5.72
C SER A 88 -24.14 4.27 5.86
N GLN A 89 -23.19 5.19 6.05
CA GLN A 89 -23.39 6.64 6.13
C GLN A 89 -23.29 7.32 4.75
N GLY A 90 -23.08 6.55 3.68
CA GLY A 90 -23.01 7.04 2.30
C GLY A 90 -21.59 7.36 1.82
N ALA A 91 -20.55 7.03 2.59
CA ALA A 91 -19.18 7.19 2.12
C ALA A 91 -18.87 6.16 1.03
N PHE A 92 -18.09 6.57 0.03
CA PHE A 92 -17.61 5.62 -0.97
C PHE A 92 -16.43 4.81 -0.41
N PRO A 93 -16.42 3.47 -0.55
CA PRO A 93 -15.39 2.61 0.05
C PRO A 93 -13.94 3.01 -0.31
N HIS A 94 -13.72 3.40 -1.57
CA HIS A 94 -12.41 3.79 -2.06
C HIS A 94 -11.89 5.09 -1.44
N VAL A 95 -12.78 6.00 -1.02
CA VAL A 95 -12.39 7.25 -0.35
C VAL A 95 -11.88 6.97 1.06
N ILE A 96 -12.53 6.06 1.79
CA ILE A 96 -12.08 5.65 3.14
C ILE A 96 -10.75 4.90 3.07
N ARG A 97 -10.58 4.02 2.08
CA ARG A 97 -9.28 3.36 1.85
C ARG A 97 -8.17 4.37 1.52
N LEU A 98 -8.47 5.35 0.67
CA LEU A 98 -7.53 6.42 0.36
C LEU A 98 -7.22 7.29 1.60
N GLN A 99 -8.22 7.57 2.44
CA GLN A 99 -8.03 8.27 3.70
C GLN A 99 -7.04 7.51 4.60
N ARG A 100 -7.22 6.19 4.74
CA ARG A 100 -6.29 5.32 5.47
C ARG A 100 -4.88 5.38 4.89
N GLN A 101 -4.74 5.27 3.56
CA GLN A 101 -3.43 5.35 2.90
C GLN A 101 -2.72 6.69 3.18
N VAL A 102 -3.45 7.80 3.09
CA VAL A 102 -2.93 9.15 3.37
C VAL A 102 -2.57 9.30 4.85
N SER A 103 -3.40 8.82 5.77
CA SER A 103 -3.15 8.91 7.21
C SER A 103 -2.01 8.01 7.68
N PHE A 104 -1.89 6.79 7.13
CA PHE A 104 -0.88 5.82 7.56
C PHE A 104 0.51 6.12 6.99
N PHE A 105 0.58 6.55 5.72
CA PHE A 105 1.84 6.60 4.98
C PHE A 105 2.18 7.97 4.41
N GLY A 106 1.29 8.95 4.54
CA GLY A 106 1.47 10.26 3.93
C GLY A 106 2.49 11.13 4.64
N ASP A 107 3.42 11.66 3.86
CA ASP A 107 4.14 12.88 4.17
C ASP A 107 3.81 13.97 3.12
N ARG A 108 4.23 15.22 3.37
CA ARG A 108 3.89 16.35 2.50
C ARG A 108 4.52 16.21 1.11
N GLU A 109 5.70 15.62 1.02
CA GLU A 109 6.43 15.46 -0.23
C GLU A 109 5.80 14.38 -1.10
N GLY A 110 5.49 13.23 -0.50
CA GLY A 110 4.78 12.11 -1.12
C GLY A 110 3.38 12.52 -1.60
N LEU A 111 2.63 13.27 -0.79
CA LEU A 111 1.31 13.77 -1.20
C LEU A 111 1.40 14.67 -2.44
N ASN A 112 2.36 15.59 -2.48
CA ASN A 112 2.55 16.48 -3.63
C ASN A 112 2.94 15.70 -4.90
N GLY A 113 3.77 14.67 -4.74
CA GLY A 113 4.11 13.76 -5.83
C GLY A 113 2.90 12.98 -6.33
N LEU A 114 2.06 12.46 -5.43
CA LEU A 114 0.80 11.81 -5.79
C LEU A 114 -0.14 12.76 -6.53
N MET A 115 -0.34 13.99 -6.02
CA MET A 115 -1.15 15.02 -6.68
C MET A 115 -0.64 15.34 -8.09
N THR A 116 0.68 15.40 -8.27
CA THR A 116 1.28 15.59 -9.60
C THR A 116 1.00 14.40 -10.52
N HIS A 117 1.02 13.18 -9.97
CA HIS A 117 0.81 11.94 -10.71
C HIS A 117 -0.65 11.71 -11.14
N VAL A 118 -1.64 12.16 -10.34
CA VAL A 118 -3.08 11.95 -10.61
C VAL A 118 -3.85 13.23 -10.99
N GLY A 119 -3.19 14.39 -10.99
CA GLY A 119 -3.79 15.71 -11.02
C GLY A 119 -4.35 16.21 -12.35
N ASP A 120 -4.35 15.38 -13.41
CA ASP A 120 -4.97 15.72 -14.70
C ASP A 120 -6.46 16.08 -14.56
N GLU A 121 -7.11 15.59 -13.49
CA GLU A 121 -8.46 15.96 -13.09
C GLU A 121 -8.37 16.85 -11.83
N GLY A 122 -8.75 18.13 -11.95
CA GLY A 122 -8.64 19.09 -10.82
C GLY A 122 -9.36 18.66 -9.53
N VAL A 123 -10.34 17.75 -9.63
CA VAL A 123 -11.05 17.14 -8.50
C VAL A 123 -10.13 16.22 -7.67
N ASN A 124 -9.18 15.51 -8.29
CA ASN A 124 -8.30 14.56 -7.60
C ASN A 124 -7.41 15.25 -6.56
N CYS A 125 -6.80 16.38 -6.95
CA CYS A 125 -5.99 17.19 -6.04
C CYS A 125 -6.83 17.78 -4.90
N GLN A 126 -8.09 18.17 -5.15
CA GLN A 126 -8.98 18.66 -4.11
C GLN A 126 -9.30 17.54 -3.10
N VAL A 127 -9.67 16.35 -3.57
CA VAL A 127 -9.91 15.17 -2.71
C VAL A 127 -8.69 14.86 -1.86
N LEU A 128 -7.49 14.78 -2.46
CA LEU A 128 -6.26 14.52 -1.73
C LEU A 128 -5.93 15.61 -0.70
N GLY A 129 -6.21 16.88 -1.02
CA GLY A 129 -6.07 18.00 -0.10
C GLY A 129 -7.00 17.88 1.11
N PHE A 130 -8.28 17.58 0.87
CA PHE A 130 -9.25 17.36 1.95
C PHE A 130 -8.85 16.19 2.84
N LEU A 131 -8.49 15.04 2.26
CA LEU A 131 -8.06 13.86 3.03
C LEU A 131 -6.78 14.15 3.84
N TRP A 132 -5.86 14.93 3.27
CA TRP A 132 -4.67 15.36 3.99
C TRP A 132 -5.07 16.21 5.19
N ASP A 133 -5.80 17.31 5.02
CA ASP A 133 -6.10 18.22 6.12
C ASP A 133 -6.96 17.54 7.22
N ASP A 134 -7.89 16.68 6.81
CA ASP A 134 -8.80 15.96 7.70
C ASP A 134 -8.11 14.87 8.55
N ARG A 135 -6.94 14.37 8.12
CA ARG A 135 -6.20 13.28 8.80
C ARG A 135 -5.82 13.58 10.26
N VAL A 136 -5.72 14.87 10.62
CA VAL A 136 -5.33 15.31 11.97
C VAL A 136 -6.54 15.70 12.84
N ALA A 137 -7.76 15.58 12.32
CA ALA A 137 -8.96 15.87 13.10
C ALA A 137 -9.09 14.87 14.27
N ASP A 138 -9.59 15.38 15.39
CA ASP A 138 -9.67 14.67 16.67
C ASP A 138 -10.63 13.47 16.67
N TYR A 139 -11.57 13.45 15.74
CA TYR A 139 -12.49 12.32 15.52
C TYR A 139 -11.89 11.18 14.68
N HIS A 140 -10.68 11.33 14.12
CA HIS A 140 -10.00 10.26 13.40
C HIS A 140 -9.12 9.39 14.30
N SER A 141 -9.29 8.07 14.15
CA SER A 141 -8.48 7.07 14.84
C SER A 141 -7.20 6.69 14.06
N TYR A 142 -7.12 7.03 12.77
CA TYR A 142 -5.99 6.66 11.92
C TYR A 142 -4.73 7.43 12.34
N LYS A 143 -3.67 6.69 12.66
CA LYS A 143 -2.35 7.25 13.02
C LYS A 143 -1.30 6.85 12.00
N PRO A 144 -0.26 7.68 11.78
CA PRO A 144 0.89 7.32 10.96
C PRO A 144 1.44 5.95 11.37
N PHE A 145 1.79 5.11 10.39
CA PHE A 145 2.26 3.74 10.63
C PHE A 145 3.50 3.69 11.54
N SER A 146 4.37 4.71 11.47
CA SER A 146 5.53 4.85 12.35
C SER A 146 5.18 4.96 13.84
N GLU A 147 3.97 5.43 14.16
CA GLU A 147 3.46 5.64 15.52
C GLU A 147 2.69 4.43 16.06
N TRP A 148 2.54 3.35 15.28
CA TRP A 148 1.78 2.19 15.71
C TRP A 148 2.50 1.45 16.85
N PRO A 149 1.85 1.26 18.02
CA PRO A 149 2.51 0.75 19.21
C PRO A 149 2.83 -0.76 19.12
N ASN A 150 2.11 -1.51 18.28
CA ASN A 150 2.32 -2.92 18.03
C ASN A 150 3.42 -3.20 16.99
N VAL A 151 4.01 -2.16 16.40
CA VAL A 151 5.14 -2.28 15.47
C VAL A 151 6.37 -1.72 16.18
N THR A 152 7.27 -2.60 16.61
CA THR A 152 8.46 -2.22 17.40
C THR A 152 9.77 -2.32 16.61
N ASP A 153 9.75 -2.99 15.45
CA ASP A 153 10.91 -3.14 14.57
C ASP A 153 11.07 -1.89 13.69
N ASP A 154 12.10 -1.11 13.96
CA ASP A 154 12.39 0.14 13.25
C ASP A 154 12.84 -0.10 11.80
N GLU A 155 13.50 -1.23 11.52
CA GLU A 155 13.87 -1.59 10.15
C GLU A 155 12.64 -1.98 9.34
N PHE A 156 11.69 -2.69 9.96
CA PHE A 156 10.40 -2.96 9.32
C PHE A 156 9.62 -1.67 9.03
N LYS A 157 9.61 -0.73 9.98
CA LYS A 157 8.99 0.59 9.77
C LYS A 157 9.61 1.33 8.60
N ASP A 158 10.95 1.39 8.53
CA ASP A 158 11.62 2.06 7.42
C ASP A 158 11.36 1.36 6.08
N LEU A 159 11.37 0.02 6.06
CA LEU A 159 11.06 -0.77 4.87
C LEU A 159 9.66 -0.45 4.34
N ILE A 160 8.64 -0.50 5.21
CA ILE A 160 7.26 -0.17 4.85
C ILE A 160 7.19 1.27 4.33
N ARG A 161 7.75 2.24 5.05
CA ARG A 161 7.78 3.66 4.63
C ARG A 161 8.35 3.85 3.22
N ARG A 162 9.42 3.14 2.87
CA ARG A 162 10.04 3.21 1.54
C ARG A 162 9.13 2.62 0.45
N MET A 163 8.42 1.54 0.76
CA MET A 163 7.50 0.88 -0.18
C MET A 163 6.14 1.55 -0.27
N THR A 164 5.73 2.34 0.72
CA THR A 164 4.41 3.00 0.77
C THR A 164 4.45 4.50 0.52
N ASN A 165 5.58 5.05 0.07
CA ASN A 165 5.65 6.45 -0.33
C ASN A 165 4.50 6.78 -1.30
N LEU A 166 3.75 7.84 -0.98
CA LEU A 166 2.58 8.23 -1.76
C LEU A 166 2.97 8.69 -3.17
N ASP A 167 4.17 9.24 -3.36
CA ASP A 167 4.73 9.54 -4.68
C ASP A 167 5.23 8.23 -5.34
N PRO A 168 4.59 7.74 -6.41
CA PRO A 168 5.01 6.50 -7.07
C PRO A 168 6.44 6.58 -7.63
N GLN A 169 6.96 7.77 -7.92
CA GLN A 169 8.32 7.95 -8.44
C GLN A 169 9.40 7.85 -7.36
N LYS A 170 9.03 8.01 -6.08
CA LYS A 170 9.95 7.93 -4.92
C LYS A 170 9.81 6.64 -4.14
N ARG A 171 8.90 5.77 -4.55
CA ARG A 171 8.69 4.45 -3.97
C ARG A 171 9.88 3.55 -4.30
N ALA A 172 10.37 2.81 -3.32
CA ALA A 172 11.50 1.89 -3.53
C ALA A 172 11.19 0.86 -4.61
N THR A 173 12.22 0.44 -5.34
CA THR A 173 12.14 -0.67 -6.29
C THR A 173 12.21 -2.01 -5.57
N ALA A 174 11.73 -3.09 -6.21
CA ALA A 174 11.85 -4.45 -5.66
C ALA A 174 13.30 -4.82 -5.29
N ARG A 175 14.27 -4.32 -6.07
CA ARG A 175 15.70 -4.54 -5.80
C ARG A 175 16.14 -3.83 -4.51
N GLU A 176 15.82 -2.55 -4.37
CA GLU A 176 16.17 -1.78 -3.17
C GLU A 176 15.46 -2.32 -1.92
N VAL A 177 14.24 -2.84 -2.08
CA VAL A 177 13.50 -3.55 -1.02
C VAL A 177 14.26 -4.80 -0.58
N LEU A 178 14.73 -5.63 -1.51
CA LEU A 178 15.50 -6.85 -1.20
C LEU A 178 16.88 -6.55 -0.58
N GLU A 179 17.48 -5.41 -0.93
CA GLU A 179 18.76 -4.96 -0.37
C GLU A 179 18.60 -4.27 1.02
N HIS A 180 17.38 -4.16 1.54
CA HIS A 180 17.09 -3.48 2.81
C HIS A 180 17.60 -4.27 4.03
N PRO A 181 18.13 -3.61 5.09
CA PRO A 181 18.64 -4.27 6.30
C PRO A 181 17.65 -5.21 7.00
N TRP A 182 16.36 -4.93 6.89
CA TRP A 182 15.31 -5.82 7.43
C TRP A 182 15.38 -7.27 6.89
N PHE A 183 15.92 -7.46 5.69
CA PHE A 183 16.14 -8.79 5.10
C PHE A 183 17.56 -9.33 5.37
N ALA A 184 18.40 -8.63 6.13
CA ALA A 184 19.75 -9.07 6.44
C ALA A 184 19.70 -10.38 7.25
N GLY A 185 20.43 -11.38 6.78
CA GLY A 185 20.42 -12.72 7.38
C GLY A 185 19.38 -13.68 6.82
N CYS A 186 18.51 -13.23 5.90
CA CYS A 186 17.77 -14.14 5.03
C CYS A 186 18.66 -14.56 3.86
N GLU A 187 18.77 -15.86 3.59
CA GLU A 187 19.41 -16.35 2.37
C GLU A 187 18.47 -16.09 1.18
N ILE A 188 18.71 -15.01 0.44
CA ILE A 188 17.97 -14.65 -0.78
C ILE A 188 18.74 -15.25 -1.97
N TYR A 189 18.32 -16.41 -2.46
CA TYR A 189 18.88 -17.07 -3.66
C TYR A 189 18.17 -16.67 -4.94
#